data_AF-A0A6J2Y292-F1
#
_entry.id   AF-A0A6J2Y292-F1
#
_cell.length_a   1.000
_cell.length_b   1.000
_cell.length_c   1.000
_cell.angle_alpha   90.00
_cell.angle_beta   90.00
_cell.angle_gamma   90.00
#
_symmetry.space_group_name_H-M   'P 1'
#
loop_
_entity.id
_entity.type
_entity.pdbx_description
1 polymer ?
#
loop_
_entity_poly.entity_id
_entity_poly.type
_entity_poly.pdbx_seq_one_letter_code
_entity_poly.pdbx_strand_id
1 'polypeptide(L)'
;MRIEQDPALWPPKITDYMRQDYLKKGLDYFQNNDGKFEASIRKYQKQNRSLSVKLFESRQSNGESYVRKWLMYSQSNGSVYCFVYKLFCSEENNVFTTGFSDWKRAQGKVKSHENSVEHRKHLLTWKTYSKCSKIDVEVTKLLNKEIDYWKNVFRRIVEVVKFIAERGLAFRGEHEIFGSPHNGNYLGILELISKFDPFLRQHLENFGQKGKCSVSYLSKTICDELIGCMGTKIYNKIITEIKEAKYYSIIVDSTPDLSDVD
;
A
#
# COMPACT_ATOMS: atom_id res chain seq x y z
N MET A 1 7.31 -7.95 8.69
CA MET A 1 7.21 -9.13 9.57
C MET A 1 7.93 -10.28 8.87
N ARG A 2 8.81 -11.03 9.54
CA ARG A 2 9.45 -12.20 8.93
C ARG A 2 8.40 -13.30 8.81
N ILE A 3 8.15 -13.77 7.59
CA ILE A 3 7.20 -14.86 7.34
C ILE A 3 7.96 -16.17 7.49
N GLU A 4 7.53 -17.02 8.43
CA GLU A 4 8.11 -18.34 8.62
C GLU A 4 7.72 -19.27 7.47
N GLN A 5 8.72 -19.96 6.92
CA GLN A 5 8.50 -20.92 5.83
C GLN A 5 7.84 -22.22 6.34
N ASP A 6 8.01 -22.53 7.64
CA ASP A 6 7.41 -23.72 8.25
C ASP A 6 5.94 -23.45 8.64
N PRO A 7 4.97 -24.19 8.07
CA PRO A 7 3.55 -23.98 8.33
C PRO A 7 3.10 -24.29 9.76
N ALA A 8 3.89 -25.05 10.53
CA ALA A 8 3.58 -25.29 11.95
C ALA A 8 3.86 -24.06 12.83
N LEU A 9 4.71 -23.14 12.37
CA LEU A 9 5.08 -21.91 13.10
C LEU A 9 4.17 -20.72 12.75
N TRP A 10 3.21 -20.90 11.84
CA TRP A 10 2.28 -19.85 11.47
C TRP A 10 1.35 -19.52 12.65
N PRO A 11 0.96 -18.24 12.81
CA PRO A 11 0.07 -17.85 13.89
C PRO A 11 -1.29 -18.56 13.76
N PRO A 12 -1.95 -18.88 14.89
CA PRO A 12 -3.21 -19.63 14.89
C PRO A 12 -4.33 -18.85 14.19
N LYS A 13 -4.29 -17.51 14.25
CA LYS A 13 -5.23 -16.62 13.58
C LYS A 13 -4.51 -15.77 12.54
N ILE A 14 -4.88 -15.95 11.27
CA ILE A 14 -4.32 -15.21 10.13
C ILE A 14 -5.20 -13.99 9.84
N THR A 15 -4.67 -12.80 10.11
CA THR A 15 -5.33 -11.52 9.74
C THR A 15 -5.27 -11.29 8.23
N ASP A 16 -6.10 -10.38 7.72
CA ASP A 16 -6.14 -10.07 6.28
C ASP A 16 -4.80 -9.54 5.76
N TYR A 17 -4.11 -8.70 6.54
CA TYR A 17 -2.78 -8.19 6.22
C TYR A 17 -1.75 -9.34 6.11
N MET A 18 -1.71 -10.24 7.11
CA MET A 18 -0.83 -11.40 7.08
C MET A 18 -1.15 -12.31 5.89
N ARG A 19 -2.45 -12.49 5.57
CA ARG A 19 -2.89 -13.32 4.45
C ARG A 19 -2.32 -12.82 3.14
N GLN A 20 -2.31 -11.51 2.90
CA GLN A 20 -1.70 -10.93 1.69
C GLN A 20 -0.21 -11.24 1.59
N ASP A 21 0.51 -11.16 2.71
CA ASP A 21 1.93 -11.45 2.78
C ASP A 21 2.25 -12.92 2.46
N TYR A 22 1.47 -13.88 2.98
CA TYR A 22 1.58 -15.30 2.59
C TYR A 22 1.24 -15.53 1.11
N LEU A 23 0.20 -14.87 0.59
CA LEU A 23 -0.20 -15.01 -0.81
C LEU A 23 0.85 -14.46 -1.79
N LYS A 24 1.56 -13.38 -1.44
CA LYS A 24 2.64 -12.81 -2.26
C LYS A 24 3.82 -13.78 -2.43
N LYS A 25 4.15 -14.57 -1.41
CA LYS A 25 5.22 -15.58 -1.47
C LYS A 25 4.84 -16.78 -2.34
N GLY A 26 3.56 -17.13 -2.37
CA GLY A 26 3.01 -18.19 -3.22
C GLY A 26 3.19 -19.61 -2.65
N LEU A 27 2.44 -20.55 -3.23
CA LEU A 27 2.38 -21.95 -2.79
C LEU A 27 3.75 -22.66 -2.84
N ASP A 28 4.50 -22.42 -3.91
CA ASP A 28 5.76 -23.12 -4.18
C ASP A 28 6.81 -22.81 -3.08
N TYR A 29 6.77 -21.62 -2.48
CA TYR A 29 7.67 -21.23 -1.40
C TYR A 29 7.46 -22.02 -0.10
N PHE A 30 6.22 -22.46 0.18
CA PHE A 30 5.86 -23.12 1.45
C PHE A 30 5.68 -24.64 1.35
N GLN A 31 5.84 -25.22 0.15
CA GLN A 31 5.52 -26.63 -0.08
C GLN A 31 6.44 -27.58 0.71
N ASN A 32 7.73 -27.22 0.82
CA ASN A 32 8.77 -27.96 1.56
C ASN A 32 8.84 -29.47 1.19
N ASN A 33 8.65 -29.80 -0.08
CA ASN A 33 8.60 -31.17 -0.61
C ASN A 33 9.97 -31.78 -0.96
N ASP A 34 11.04 -30.98 -0.95
CA ASP A 34 12.39 -31.39 -1.39
C ASP A 34 13.31 -31.86 -0.24
N GLY A 35 12.82 -31.90 1.00
CA GLY A 35 13.60 -32.22 2.20
C GLY A 35 13.64 -33.71 2.55
N LYS A 36 14.61 -34.10 3.37
CA LYS A 36 14.62 -35.42 4.04
C LYS A 36 13.51 -35.42 5.11
N PHE A 37 12.45 -36.22 4.92
CA PHE A 37 11.28 -36.24 5.82
C PHE A 37 11.53 -36.96 7.16
N GLU A 38 12.71 -36.79 7.76
CA GLU A 38 13.14 -37.49 8.98
C GLU A 38 12.21 -37.18 10.17
N ALA A 39 11.81 -35.93 10.34
CA ALA A 39 10.86 -35.52 11.38
C ALA A 39 9.46 -36.15 11.22
N SER A 40 9.14 -36.68 10.03
CA SER A 40 7.85 -37.34 9.78
C SER A 40 7.81 -38.79 10.28
N ILE A 41 8.93 -39.39 10.71
CA ILE A 41 8.93 -40.80 11.12
C ILE A 41 7.97 -41.00 12.31
N ARG A 42 7.10 -42.01 12.20
CA ARG A 42 6.18 -42.47 13.26
C ARG A 42 6.41 -43.96 13.47
N LYS A 43 6.67 -44.34 14.73
CA LYS A 43 6.88 -45.74 15.13
C LYS A 43 5.52 -46.41 15.30
N TYR A 44 5.30 -47.50 14.56
CA TYR A 44 4.15 -48.39 14.77
C TYR A 44 4.64 -49.76 15.21
N GLN A 45 3.78 -50.53 15.86
CA GLN A 45 4.12 -51.83 16.48
C GLN A 45 4.88 -52.81 15.57
N LYS A 46 4.70 -52.75 14.24
CA LYS A 46 5.30 -53.68 13.27
C LYS A 46 6.30 -53.04 12.29
N GLN A 47 6.26 -51.72 12.12
CA GLN A 47 7.11 -51.00 11.16
C GLN A 47 7.08 -49.50 11.42
N ASN A 48 8.14 -48.81 11.05
CA ASN A 48 8.13 -47.35 10.98
C ASN A 48 7.46 -46.91 9.67
N ARG A 49 6.70 -45.81 9.73
CA ARG A 49 6.19 -45.15 8.51
C ARG A 49 6.57 -43.68 8.55
N SER A 50 6.79 -43.11 7.38
CA SER A 50 7.14 -41.70 7.20
C SER A 50 6.35 -41.13 6.02
N LEU A 51 6.38 -39.80 5.89
CA LEU A 51 5.90 -39.12 4.71
C LEU A 51 6.67 -39.61 3.48
N SER A 52 5.96 -39.77 2.36
CA SER A 52 6.53 -40.13 1.06
C SER A 52 6.32 -38.97 0.08
N VAL A 53 7.33 -38.70 -0.75
CA VAL A 53 7.24 -37.67 -1.82
C VAL A 53 6.02 -37.91 -2.72
N LYS A 54 5.66 -39.17 -2.96
CA LYS A 54 4.48 -39.56 -3.75
C LYS A 54 3.16 -39.00 -3.20
N LEU A 55 3.09 -38.56 -1.94
CA LEU A 55 1.90 -37.94 -1.38
C LEU A 55 1.65 -36.54 -1.98
N PHE A 56 2.69 -35.86 -2.48
CA PHE A 56 2.57 -34.59 -3.19
C PHE A 56 2.14 -34.77 -4.65
N GLU A 57 2.08 -36.00 -5.16
CA GLU A 57 1.71 -36.30 -6.55
C GLU A 57 0.36 -37.01 -6.61
N SER A 58 -0.50 -36.59 -7.53
CA SER A 58 -1.80 -37.19 -7.78
C SER A 58 -1.89 -37.63 -9.23
N ARG A 59 -2.70 -38.66 -9.50
CA ARG A 59 -2.98 -39.12 -10.86
C ARG A 59 -4.47 -38.98 -11.14
N GLN A 60 -4.79 -38.32 -12.25
CA GLN A 60 -6.15 -38.17 -12.74
C GLN A 60 -6.64 -39.45 -13.42
N SER A 61 -7.95 -39.55 -13.63
CA SER A 61 -8.59 -40.68 -14.32
C SER A 61 -8.12 -40.83 -15.78
N ASN A 62 -7.71 -39.73 -16.41
CA ASN A 62 -7.11 -39.72 -17.76
C ASN A 62 -5.64 -40.21 -17.79
N GLY A 63 -5.07 -40.57 -16.63
CA GLY A 63 -3.69 -41.05 -16.51
C GLY A 63 -2.64 -39.97 -16.33
N GLU A 64 -2.98 -38.68 -16.44
CA GLU A 64 -2.06 -37.56 -16.21
C GLU A 64 -1.75 -37.40 -14.72
N SER A 65 -0.51 -37.06 -14.41
CA SER A 65 -0.06 -36.78 -13.05
C SER A 65 0.11 -35.29 -12.81
N TYR A 66 -0.24 -34.81 -11.62
CA TYR A 66 -0.06 -33.42 -11.20
C TYR A 66 0.44 -33.32 -9.77
N VAL A 67 1.11 -32.21 -9.47
CA VAL A 67 1.62 -31.91 -8.13
C VAL A 67 0.55 -31.18 -7.31
N ARG A 68 0.30 -31.67 -6.10
CA ARG A 68 -0.52 -31.03 -5.06
C ARG A 68 0.20 -29.84 -4.45
N LYS A 69 0.24 -28.73 -5.18
CA LYS A 69 0.85 -27.47 -4.71
C LYS A 69 0.27 -26.95 -3.40
N TRP A 70 -0.98 -27.31 -3.08
CA TRP A 70 -1.66 -26.91 -1.86
C TRP A 70 -1.19 -27.65 -0.59
N LEU A 71 -0.48 -28.79 -0.73
CA LEU A 71 -0.01 -29.59 0.39
C LEU A 71 1.39 -29.14 0.80
N MET A 72 1.56 -28.76 2.06
CA MET A 72 2.81 -28.24 2.62
C MET A 72 3.34 -29.17 3.71
N TYR A 73 4.65 -29.29 3.84
CA TYR A 73 5.30 -30.03 4.92
C TYR A 73 5.91 -29.10 5.98
N SER A 74 5.75 -29.48 7.26
CA SER A 74 6.46 -28.87 8.39
C SER A 74 7.62 -29.76 8.81
N GLN A 75 8.84 -29.22 8.81
CA GLN A 75 10.01 -29.91 9.36
C GLN A 75 9.99 -29.90 10.89
N SER A 76 9.42 -28.86 11.51
CA SER A 76 9.41 -28.68 12.97
C SER A 76 8.64 -29.78 13.70
N ASN A 77 7.51 -30.24 13.15
CA ASN A 77 6.69 -31.29 13.77
C ASN A 77 6.46 -32.52 12.88
N GLY A 78 7.01 -32.50 11.67
CA GLY A 78 6.93 -33.61 10.73
C GLY A 78 5.53 -33.89 10.21
N SER A 79 4.62 -32.92 10.20
CA SER A 79 3.23 -33.06 9.73
C SER A 79 3.00 -32.32 8.41
N VAL A 80 1.92 -32.66 7.71
CA VAL A 80 1.49 -31.93 6.51
C VAL A 80 0.27 -31.05 6.77
N TYR A 81 0.21 -29.95 6.05
CA TYR A 81 -0.80 -28.90 6.15
C TYR A 81 -1.37 -28.58 4.77
N CYS A 82 -2.58 -28.06 4.72
CA CYS A 82 -3.14 -27.49 3.49
C CYS A 82 -3.00 -25.97 3.53
N PHE A 83 -2.26 -25.39 2.58
CA PHE A 83 -2.00 -23.95 2.49
C PHE A 83 -3.30 -23.14 2.53
N VAL A 84 -4.26 -23.58 1.73
CA VAL A 84 -5.52 -22.87 1.56
C VAL A 84 -6.37 -22.94 2.83
N TYR A 85 -6.38 -24.08 3.51
CA TYR A 85 -7.08 -24.20 4.79
C TYR A 85 -6.40 -23.35 5.86
N LYS A 86 -5.07 -23.37 5.93
CA LYS A 86 -4.33 -22.59 6.94
C LYS A 86 -4.60 -21.08 6.81
N LEU A 87 -4.87 -20.58 5.61
CA LEU A 87 -5.14 -19.15 5.36
C LEU A 87 -6.62 -18.74 5.46
N PHE A 88 -7.54 -19.63 5.10
CA PHE A 88 -8.96 -19.28 4.90
C PHE A 88 -9.95 -20.11 5.72
N CYS A 89 -9.52 -21.20 6.36
CA CYS A 89 -10.40 -22.01 7.20
C CYS A 89 -10.46 -21.39 8.60
N SER A 90 -11.67 -21.21 9.11
CA SER A 90 -11.95 -20.73 10.47
C SER A 90 -12.05 -21.88 11.49
N GLU A 91 -12.04 -23.13 11.05
CA GLU A 91 -12.19 -24.29 11.92
C GLU A 91 -10.84 -24.74 12.50
N GLU A 92 -10.71 -24.59 13.81
CA GLU A 92 -9.51 -25.00 14.55
C GLU A 92 -9.35 -26.53 14.63
N ASN A 93 -10.41 -27.30 14.42
CA ASN A 93 -10.40 -28.77 14.57
C ASN A 93 -10.05 -29.55 13.28
N ASN A 94 -9.71 -28.88 12.18
CA ASN A 94 -9.36 -29.58 10.95
C ASN A 94 -7.93 -30.13 10.99
N VAL A 95 -7.75 -31.42 10.70
CA VAL A 95 -6.41 -32.05 10.73
C VAL A 95 -5.43 -31.42 9.72
N PHE A 96 -5.91 -30.78 8.66
CA PHE A 96 -5.06 -30.09 7.69
C PHE A 96 -4.75 -28.61 8.06
N THR A 97 -5.36 -28.08 9.13
CA THR A 97 -4.99 -26.80 9.75
C THR A 97 -4.08 -27.00 10.96
N THR A 98 -4.27 -28.07 11.74
CA THR A 98 -3.51 -28.39 12.95
C THR A 98 -2.29 -29.27 12.71
N GLY A 99 -2.30 -30.09 11.66
CA GLY A 99 -1.17 -30.90 11.20
C GLY A 99 -1.54 -32.37 11.08
N PHE A 100 -1.46 -32.90 9.86
CA PHE A 100 -1.78 -34.29 9.57
C PHE A 100 -0.49 -35.15 9.54
N SER A 101 -0.46 -36.24 10.31
CA SER A 101 0.68 -37.18 10.31
C SER A 101 0.29 -38.67 10.39
N ASP A 102 -0.94 -39.04 10.04
CA ASP A 102 -1.34 -40.46 9.99
C ASP A 102 -0.95 -41.09 8.65
N TRP A 103 0.30 -41.59 8.57
CA TRP A 103 0.86 -42.19 7.36
C TRP A 103 0.22 -43.53 6.98
N LYS A 104 -0.53 -44.17 7.87
CA LYS A 104 -1.25 -45.40 7.55
C LYS A 104 -2.44 -45.12 6.62
N ARG A 105 -3.08 -43.96 6.79
CA ARG A 105 -4.29 -43.55 6.05
C ARG A 105 -4.07 -42.34 5.12
N ALA A 106 -2.81 -41.91 4.95
CA ALA A 106 -2.45 -40.69 4.24
C ALA A 106 -3.07 -40.58 2.84
N GLN A 107 -2.89 -41.58 1.97
CA GLN A 107 -3.42 -41.52 0.60
C GLN A 107 -4.94 -41.33 0.58
N GLY A 108 -5.69 -42.11 1.36
CA GLY A 108 -7.16 -42.02 1.41
C GLY A 108 -7.64 -40.68 2.00
N LYS A 109 -7.02 -40.23 3.09
CA LYS A 109 -7.39 -38.97 3.75
C LYS A 109 -7.06 -37.73 2.91
N VAL A 110 -5.88 -37.70 2.30
CA VAL A 110 -5.47 -36.60 1.39
C VAL A 110 -6.37 -36.57 0.16
N LYS A 111 -6.66 -37.71 -0.45
CA LYS A 111 -7.57 -37.79 -1.61
C LYS A 111 -9.02 -37.40 -1.25
N SER A 112 -9.49 -37.79 -0.07
CA SER A 112 -10.81 -37.38 0.42
C SER A 112 -10.88 -35.87 0.69
N HIS A 113 -9.84 -35.28 1.28
CA HIS A 113 -9.74 -33.83 1.48
C HIS A 113 -9.70 -33.07 0.16
N GLU A 114 -8.86 -33.51 -0.80
CA GLU A 114 -8.77 -32.92 -2.13
C GLU A 114 -10.12 -32.88 -2.87
N ASN A 115 -10.98 -33.86 -2.61
CA ASN A 115 -12.30 -33.96 -3.22
C ASN A 115 -13.44 -33.36 -2.38
N SER A 116 -13.17 -32.82 -1.20
CA SER A 116 -14.22 -32.22 -0.36
C SER A 116 -14.73 -30.91 -0.95
N VAL A 117 -15.98 -30.57 -0.62
CA VAL A 117 -16.62 -29.32 -1.06
C VAL A 117 -15.93 -28.12 -0.42
N GLU A 118 -15.55 -28.25 0.85
CA GLU A 118 -14.86 -27.24 1.64
C GLU A 118 -13.49 -26.91 1.03
N HIS A 119 -12.74 -27.92 0.56
CA HIS A 119 -11.46 -27.69 -0.09
C HIS A 119 -11.61 -26.93 -1.39
N ARG A 120 -12.56 -27.35 -2.23
CA ARG A 120 -12.85 -26.64 -3.49
C ARG A 120 -13.31 -25.21 -3.24
N LYS A 121 -14.14 -24.98 -2.22
CA LYS A 121 -14.60 -23.64 -1.82
C LYS A 121 -13.42 -22.76 -1.43
N HIS A 122 -12.57 -23.20 -0.50
CA HIS A 122 -11.40 -22.43 -0.09
C HIS A 122 -10.41 -22.22 -1.24
N LEU A 123 -10.20 -23.23 -2.10
CA LEU A 123 -9.31 -23.14 -3.26
C LEU A 123 -9.83 -22.11 -4.27
N LEU A 124 -11.15 -22.05 -4.47
CA LEU A 124 -11.80 -21.04 -5.28
C LEU A 124 -11.63 -19.64 -4.66
N THR A 125 -11.88 -19.48 -3.35
CA THR A 125 -11.64 -18.23 -2.63
C THR A 125 -10.20 -17.74 -2.82
N TRP A 126 -9.22 -18.64 -2.69
CA TRP A 126 -7.81 -18.33 -2.93
C TRP A 126 -7.54 -17.89 -4.37
N LYS A 127 -8.07 -18.61 -5.37
CA LYS A 127 -7.91 -18.23 -6.79
C LYS A 127 -8.52 -16.86 -7.08
N THR A 128 -9.69 -16.57 -6.51
CA THR A 128 -10.35 -15.27 -6.64
C THR A 128 -9.53 -14.16 -5.98
N TYR A 129 -9.05 -14.37 -4.75
CA TYR A 129 -8.16 -13.42 -4.06
C TYR A 129 -6.87 -13.15 -4.83
N SER A 130 -6.27 -14.19 -5.40
CA SER A 130 -5.03 -14.09 -6.19
C SER A 130 -5.22 -13.37 -7.52
N LYS A 131 -6.46 -13.34 -8.05
CA LYS A 131 -6.83 -12.54 -9.23
C LYS A 131 -7.17 -11.10 -8.85
N CYS A 132 -8.00 -10.89 -7.83
CA CYS A 132 -8.40 -9.54 -7.39
C CYS A 132 -7.22 -8.72 -6.87
N SER A 133 -6.27 -9.33 -6.16
CA SER A 133 -5.04 -8.65 -5.72
C SER A 133 -4.21 -8.07 -6.89
N LYS A 134 -4.31 -8.62 -8.11
CA LYS A 134 -3.66 -8.04 -9.29
C LYS A 134 -4.38 -6.79 -9.81
N ILE A 135 -5.71 -6.78 -9.74
CA ILE A 135 -6.55 -5.63 -10.11
C ILE A 135 -6.30 -4.50 -9.11
N ASP A 136 -6.28 -4.82 -7.81
CA ASP A 136 -6.00 -3.84 -6.75
C ASP A 136 -4.61 -3.19 -6.92
N VAL A 137 -3.60 -3.96 -7.35
CA VAL A 137 -2.26 -3.42 -7.64
C VAL A 137 -2.27 -2.44 -8.81
N GLU A 138 -3.05 -2.70 -9.86
CA GLU A 138 -3.13 -1.81 -11.03
C GLU A 138 -3.91 -0.53 -10.71
N VAL A 139 -5.03 -0.64 -9.98
CA VAL A 139 -5.77 0.51 -9.46
C VAL A 139 -4.90 1.35 -8.51
N THR A 140 -4.16 0.69 -7.62
CA THR A 140 -3.21 1.37 -6.70
C THR A 140 -2.10 2.10 -7.47
N LYS A 141 -1.62 1.53 -8.58
CA LYS A 141 -0.63 2.20 -9.45
C LYS A 141 -1.21 3.46 -10.10
N LEU A 142 -2.46 3.41 -10.57
CA LEU A 142 -3.13 4.57 -11.15
C LEU A 142 -3.34 5.68 -10.10
N LEU A 143 -3.83 5.31 -8.91
CA LEU A 143 -3.97 6.24 -7.79
C LEU A 143 -2.64 6.88 -7.41
N ASN A 144 -1.57 6.09 -7.31
CA ASN A 144 -0.24 6.61 -7.00
C ASN A 144 0.29 7.56 -8.07
N LYS A 145 0.02 7.30 -9.36
CA LYS A 145 0.36 8.23 -10.45
C LYS A 145 -0.39 9.56 -10.31
N GLU A 146 -1.67 9.51 -9.95
CA GLU A 146 -2.47 10.71 -9.73
C GLU A 146 -2.01 11.50 -8.49
N ILE A 147 -1.71 10.81 -7.39
CA ILE A 147 -1.12 11.42 -6.19
C ILE A 147 0.22 12.09 -6.54
N ASP A 148 1.09 11.41 -7.29
CA ASP A 148 2.38 11.97 -7.69
C ASP A 148 2.23 13.18 -8.61
N TYR A 149 1.26 13.13 -9.54
CA TYR A 149 0.90 14.27 -10.37
C TYR A 149 0.53 15.50 -9.51
N TRP A 150 -0.41 15.36 -8.58
CA TRP A 150 -0.85 16.48 -7.74
C TRP A 150 0.25 16.97 -6.81
N LYS A 151 1.07 16.08 -6.24
CA LYS A 151 2.27 16.48 -5.46
C LYS A 151 3.23 17.31 -6.28
N ASN A 152 3.43 16.96 -7.55
CA ASN A 152 4.29 17.72 -8.45
C ASN A 152 3.72 19.11 -8.76
N VAL A 153 2.39 19.25 -8.93
CA VAL A 153 1.73 20.56 -9.06
C VAL A 153 1.93 21.38 -7.79
N PHE A 154 1.58 20.83 -6.62
CA PHE A 154 1.68 21.51 -5.33
C PHE A 154 3.10 21.98 -5.01
N ARG A 155 4.12 21.17 -5.31
CA ARG A 155 5.52 21.54 -5.06
C ARG A 155 5.88 22.86 -5.74
N ARG A 156 5.46 23.05 -6.99
CA ARG A 156 5.75 24.27 -7.77
C ARG A 156 5.00 25.47 -7.21
N ILE A 157 3.72 25.28 -6.91
CA ILE A 157 2.88 26.33 -6.30
C ILE A 157 3.50 26.80 -4.98
N VAL A 158 3.91 25.87 -4.11
CA VAL A 158 4.54 26.17 -2.82
C VAL A 158 5.83 26.98 -3.01
N GLU A 159 6.68 26.61 -3.96
CA GLU A 159 7.91 27.38 -4.23
C GLU A 159 7.62 28.79 -4.75
N VAL A 160 6.59 28.97 -5.59
CA VAL A 160 6.15 30.31 -6.01
C VAL A 160 5.65 31.13 -4.82
N VAL A 161 4.81 30.53 -3.98
CA VAL A 161 4.27 31.22 -2.79
C VAL A 161 5.38 31.66 -1.85
N LYS A 162 6.35 30.77 -1.57
CA LYS A 162 7.53 31.10 -0.77
C LYS A 162 8.34 32.23 -1.39
N PHE A 163 8.63 32.15 -2.69
CA PHE A 163 9.43 33.15 -3.38
C PHE A 163 8.84 34.56 -3.26
N ILE A 164 7.52 34.68 -3.44
CA ILE A 164 6.79 35.95 -3.33
C ILE A 164 6.80 36.43 -1.88
N ALA A 165 6.49 35.56 -0.92
CA ALA A 165 6.45 35.90 0.51
C ALA A 165 7.80 36.38 1.05
N GLU A 166 8.89 35.66 0.73
CA GLU A 166 10.25 36.00 1.16
C GLU A 166 10.72 37.37 0.67
N ARG A 167 10.13 37.87 -0.42
CA ARG A 167 10.49 39.16 -1.04
C ARG A 167 9.49 40.27 -0.75
N GLY A 168 8.43 39.98 0.00
CA GLY A 168 7.35 40.95 0.27
C GLY A 168 6.63 41.42 -1.00
N LEU A 169 6.59 40.60 -2.05
CA LEU A 169 5.94 40.94 -3.31
C LEU A 169 4.42 40.78 -3.17
N ALA A 170 3.65 41.63 -3.86
CA ALA A 170 2.20 41.48 -3.93
C ALA A 170 1.83 40.19 -4.67
N PHE A 171 1.00 39.33 -4.07
CA PHE A 171 0.56 38.08 -4.72
C PHE A 171 -0.43 38.33 -5.87
N ARG A 172 -1.25 39.38 -5.71
CA ARG A 172 -2.41 39.70 -6.53
C ARG A 172 -2.10 40.88 -7.45
N GLY A 173 -2.85 40.97 -8.54
CA GLY A 173 -2.81 42.06 -9.49
C GLY A 173 -4.23 42.51 -9.81
N GLU A 174 -4.39 43.32 -10.85
CA GLU A 174 -5.71 43.78 -11.29
C GLU A 174 -6.56 42.63 -11.84
N HIS A 175 -5.90 41.66 -12.48
CA HIS A 175 -6.54 40.52 -13.11
C HIS A 175 -6.15 39.18 -12.44
N GLU A 176 -7.13 38.30 -12.26
CA GLU A 176 -6.95 36.94 -11.71
C GLU A 176 -7.07 35.87 -12.82
N ILE A 177 -6.49 36.16 -13.98
CA ILE A 177 -6.53 35.31 -15.18
C ILE A 177 -5.13 35.11 -15.77
N PHE A 178 -4.87 33.90 -16.26
CA PHE A 178 -3.65 33.59 -17.00
C PHE A 178 -3.65 34.25 -18.38
N GLY A 179 -2.49 34.74 -18.82
CA GLY A 179 -2.24 35.43 -20.09
C GLY A 179 -2.41 36.94 -20.03
N SER A 180 -2.90 37.48 -18.90
CA SER A 180 -3.06 38.92 -18.74
C SER A 180 -1.74 39.58 -18.31
N PRO A 181 -1.30 40.67 -18.97
CA PRO A 181 -0.12 41.42 -18.54
C PRO A 181 -0.29 42.12 -17.19
N HIS A 182 -1.54 42.29 -16.73
CA HIS A 182 -1.89 42.88 -15.43
C HIS A 182 -2.28 41.82 -14.38
N ASN A 183 -1.91 40.55 -14.58
CA ASN A 183 -2.12 39.54 -13.56
C ASN A 183 -1.15 39.69 -12.39
N GLY A 184 -1.52 39.15 -11.23
CA GLY A 184 -0.66 39.21 -10.04
C GLY A 184 0.62 38.39 -10.19
N ASN A 185 1.64 38.70 -9.37
CA ASN A 185 2.93 38.02 -9.40
C ASN A 185 2.80 36.49 -9.26
N TYR A 186 1.79 36.01 -8.53
CA TYR A 186 1.53 34.57 -8.41
C TYR A 186 1.26 33.90 -9.76
N LEU A 187 0.34 34.45 -10.56
CA LEU A 187 0.00 33.89 -11.88
C LEU A 187 1.13 34.14 -12.88
N GLY A 188 1.70 35.35 -12.90
CA GLY A 188 2.81 35.69 -13.81
C GLY A 188 4.06 34.83 -13.60
N ILE A 189 4.40 34.47 -12.36
CA ILE A 189 5.53 33.56 -12.09
C ILE A 189 5.21 32.13 -12.53
N LEU A 190 3.99 31.64 -12.31
CA LEU A 190 3.59 30.31 -12.80
C LEU A 190 3.67 30.24 -14.34
N GLU A 191 3.27 31.31 -15.04
CA GLU A 191 3.46 31.44 -16.49
C GLU A 191 4.92 31.41 -16.89
N LEU A 192 5.76 32.16 -16.18
CA LEU A 192 7.21 32.17 -16.44
C LEU A 192 7.82 30.78 -16.28
N ILE A 193 7.51 30.07 -15.19
CA ILE A 193 8.02 28.70 -14.94
C ILE A 193 7.53 27.75 -16.01
N SER A 194 6.28 27.88 -16.45
CA SER A 194 5.70 27.01 -17.49
C SER A 194 6.44 27.07 -18.83
N LYS A 195 7.15 28.18 -19.13
CA LYS A 195 7.99 28.27 -20.33
C LYS A 195 9.16 27.29 -20.31
N PHE A 196 9.60 26.88 -19.11
CA PHE A 196 10.76 25.99 -18.91
C PHE A 196 10.38 24.64 -18.30
N ASP A 197 9.17 24.51 -17.78
CA ASP A 197 8.66 23.29 -17.17
C ASP A 197 7.50 22.71 -18.00
N PRO A 198 7.78 21.69 -18.84
CA PRO A 198 6.75 21.08 -19.69
C PRO A 198 5.58 20.49 -18.91
N PHE A 199 5.82 20.01 -17.69
CA PHE A 199 4.78 19.45 -16.83
C PHE A 199 3.83 20.55 -16.36
N LEU A 200 4.38 21.67 -15.87
CA LEU A 200 3.56 22.80 -15.43
C LEU A 200 2.80 23.40 -16.62
N ARG A 201 3.45 23.54 -17.79
CA ARG A 201 2.80 24.01 -19.02
C ARG A 201 1.57 23.18 -19.36
N GLN A 202 1.71 21.86 -19.40
CA GLN A 202 0.59 20.97 -19.70
C GLN A 202 -0.53 21.11 -18.64
N HIS A 203 -0.17 21.29 -17.38
CA HIS A 203 -1.14 21.54 -16.32
C HIS A 203 -1.90 22.86 -16.53
N LEU A 204 -1.20 23.96 -16.85
CA LEU A 204 -1.82 25.26 -17.14
C LEU A 204 -2.72 25.21 -18.39
N GLU A 205 -2.30 24.52 -19.46
CA GLU A 205 -3.13 24.34 -20.65
C GLU A 205 -4.42 23.56 -20.34
N ASN A 206 -4.30 22.53 -19.50
CA ASN A 206 -5.43 21.67 -19.15
C ASN A 206 -6.40 22.31 -18.15
N PHE A 207 -5.91 23.18 -17.25
CA PHE A 207 -6.68 23.62 -16.08
C PHE A 207 -6.60 25.13 -15.76
N GLY A 208 -5.70 25.88 -16.39
CA GLY A 208 -5.46 27.30 -16.09
C GLY A 208 -6.62 28.22 -16.45
N GLN A 209 -7.46 27.85 -17.42
CA GLN A 209 -8.60 28.66 -17.89
C GLN A 209 -9.95 27.92 -17.85
N LYS A 210 -9.98 26.66 -17.38
CA LYS A 210 -11.25 25.97 -17.16
C LYS A 210 -11.89 26.59 -15.92
N GLY A 211 -13.09 27.15 -16.08
CA GLY A 211 -13.81 27.87 -15.02
C GLY A 211 -14.11 27.02 -13.76
N LYS A 212 -15.12 27.42 -12.98
CA LYS A 212 -15.40 26.93 -11.60
C LYS A 212 -15.58 25.41 -11.39
N CYS A 213 -15.50 24.57 -12.42
CA CYS A 213 -15.81 23.14 -12.36
C CYS A 213 -14.60 22.19 -12.51
N SER A 214 -13.36 22.71 -12.49
CA SER A 214 -12.16 21.85 -12.50
C SER A 214 -11.22 22.16 -11.35
N VAL A 215 -10.75 21.11 -10.67
CA VAL A 215 -9.77 21.23 -9.57
C VAL A 215 -8.40 21.52 -10.19
N SER A 216 -8.00 22.79 -10.21
CA SER A 216 -6.68 23.20 -10.74
C SER A 216 -5.64 23.42 -9.65
N TYR A 217 -6.04 23.72 -8.41
CA TYR A 217 -5.17 24.23 -7.34
C TYR A 217 -4.47 25.57 -7.66
N LEU A 218 -4.78 26.21 -8.79
CA LEU A 218 -4.16 27.46 -9.22
C LEU A 218 -4.94 28.70 -8.79
N SER A 219 -6.11 28.53 -8.16
CA SER A 219 -6.97 29.65 -7.81
C SER A 219 -6.39 30.49 -6.67
N LYS A 220 -6.79 31.77 -6.62
CA LYS A 220 -6.46 32.66 -5.50
C LYS A 220 -6.83 32.08 -4.14
N THR A 221 -7.99 31.42 -4.05
CA THR A 221 -8.48 30.82 -2.80
C THR A 221 -7.51 29.75 -2.28
N ILE A 222 -7.05 28.86 -3.16
CA ILE A 222 -6.06 27.83 -2.78
C ILE A 222 -4.72 28.47 -2.41
N CYS A 223 -4.30 29.52 -3.14
CA CYS A 223 -3.11 30.27 -2.78
C CYS A 223 -3.23 30.91 -1.39
N ASP A 224 -4.37 31.51 -1.04
CA ASP A 224 -4.62 32.11 0.27
C ASP A 224 -4.63 31.04 1.39
N GLU A 225 -5.23 29.88 1.15
CA GLU A 225 -5.19 28.74 2.07
C GLU A 225 -3.75 28.27 2.33
N LEU A 226 -2.93 28.16 1.28
CA LEU A 226 -1.52 27.79 1.41
C LEU A 226 -0.73 28.81 2.21
N ILE A 227 -0.94 30.12 1.95
CA ILE A 227 -0.33 31.20 2.72
C ILE A 227 -0.73 31.08 4.20
N GLY A 228 -2.02 30.84 4.49
CA GLY A 228 -2.50 30.64 5.86
C GLY A 228 -1.85 29.44 6.55
N CYS A 229 -1.73 28.30 5.87
CA CYS A 229 -1.05 27.12 6.39
C CYS A 229 0.44 27.37 6.68
N MET A 230 1.15 28.05 5.77
CA MET A 230 2.56 28.40 5.97
C MET A 230 2.73 29.40 7.11
N GLY A 231 1.90 30.44 7.14
CA GLY A 231 1.87 31.46 8.18
C GLY A 231 1.64 30.86 9.56
N THR A 232 0.69 29.93 9.68
CA THR A 232 0.42 29.21 10.94
C THR A 232 1.64 28.42 11.42
N LYS A 233 2.35 27.74 10.52
CA LYS A 233 3.57 27.00 10.88
C LYS A 233 4.69 27.93 11.35
N ILE A 234 4.91 29.03 10.64
CA ILE A 234 5.92 30.04 11.00
C ILE A 234 5.57 30.68 12.34
N TYR A 235 4.31 31.08 12.52
CA TYR A 235 3.81 31.65 13.77
C TYR A 235 4.07 30.71 14.96
N ASN A 236 3.69 29.43 14.83
CA ASN A 236 3.92 28.45 15.90
C ASN A 236 5.41 28.27 16.20
N LYS A 237 6.26 28.28 15.17
CA LYS A 237 7.72 28.18 15.34
C LYS A 237 8.28 29.38 16.11
N ILE A 238 7.86 30.61 15.76
CA ILE A 238 8.23 31.84 16.46
C ILE A 238 7.77 31.77 17.93
N ILE A 239 6.53 31.35 18.19
CA ILE A 239 6.01 31.21 19.57
C ILE A 239 6.82 30.20 20.37
N THR A 240 7.20 29.06 19.78
CA THR A 240 8.08 28.09 20.43
C THR A 240 9.44 28.71 20.78
N GLU A 241 10.07 29.42 19.84
CA GLU A 241 11.37 30.07 20.07
C GLU A 241 11.30 31.14 21.17
N ILE A 242 10.23 31.94 21.21
CA ILE A 242 10.01 32.94 22.27
C ILE A 242 9.87 32.27 23.64
N LYS A 243 9.13 31.15 23.73
CA LYS A 243 8.93 30.42 24.99
C LYS A 243 10.21 29.77 25.51
N GLU A 244 11.10 29.37 24.61
CA GLU A 244 12.39 28.76 24.94
C GLU A 244 13.47 29.82 25.28
N ALA A 245 13.31 31.05 24.78
CA ALA A 245 14.25 32.12 25.02
C ALA A 245 14.17 32.65 26.47
N LYS A 246 15.34 32.76 27.12
CA LYS A 246 15.45 33.37 28.46
C LYS A 246 15.13 34.88 28.45
N TYR A 247 15.44 35.56 27.35
CA TYR A 247 15.22 37.00 27.17
C TYR A 247 14.74 37.25 25.74
N TYR A 248 13.78 38.15 25.57
CA TYR A 248 13.31 38.65 24.27
C TYR A 248 12.94 40.14 24.40
N SER A 249 12.95 40.85 23.27
CA SER A 249 12.57 42.28 23.20
C SER A 249 11.44 42.47 22.20
N ILE A 250 10.50 43.37 22.50
CA ILE A 250 9.41 43.75 21.60
C ILE A 250 9.64 45.18 21.15
N ILE A 251 9.66 45.40 19.84
CA ILE A 251 9.68 46.72 19.22
C ILE A 251 8.27 47.00 18.72
N VAL A 252 7.69 48.13 19.12
CA VAL A 252 6.38 48.58 18.68
C VAL A 252 6.59 49.78 17.76
N ASP A 253 6.15 49.66 16.51
CA ASP A 253 6.15 50.73 15.53
C ASP A 253 4.71 51.15 15.23
N SER A 254 4.47 52.44 15.05
CA SER A 254 3.14 53.00 14.80
C SER A 254 3.24 54.07 13.73
N THR A 255 2.59 53.84 12.60
CA THR A 255 2.51 54.81 11.49
C THR A 255 1.07 55.32 11.40
N PRO A 256 0.83 56.64 11.52
CA PRO A 256 -0.49 57.21 11.27
C PRO A 256 -0.82 57.16 9.77
N ASP A 257 -2.01 56.68 9.42
CA ASP A 257 -2.53 56.72 8.05
C ASP A 257 -3.07 58.13 7.78
N LEU A 258 -2.53 58.80 6.75
CA LEU A 258 -2.91 60.16 6.35
C LEU A 258 -3.78 60.17 5.08
N SER A 259 -4.31 59.02 4.65
CA SER A 259 -5.04 58.91 3.38
C SER A 259 -6.54 59.23 3.43
N ASP A 260 -7.09 59.59 4.59
CA ASP A 260 -8.45 60.13 4.71
C ASP A 260 -8.45 61.66 4.52
N VAL A 261 -8.71 62.10 3.29
CA VAL A 261 -9.10 63.49 2.99
C VAL A 261 -10.61 63.46 2.69
N ASP A 262 -11.41 64.03 3.60
CA ASP A 262 -12.87 64.22 3.47
C ASP A 262 -13.27 65.01 2.21
#